data_AF-A0A1G3TEF4-F1
#
_entry.id   AF-A0A1G3TEF4-F1
#
_cell.length_a   1.000
_cell.length_b   1.000
_cell.length_c   1.000
_cell.angle_alpha   90.00
_cell.angle_beta   90.00
_cell.angle_gamma   90.00
#
_symmetry.space_group_name_H-M   'P 1'
#
loop_
_entity.id
_entity.type
_entity.pdbx_description
1 polymer ?
#
loop_
_entity_poly.entity_id
_entity_poly.type
_entity_poly.pdbx_seq_one_letter_code
_entity_poly.pdbx_strand_id
1 'polypeptide(L)'
;MDSRIDEIVAQMKTLENELMDELKKKEDEFFYTLEDKKVKFEESVVKEGRAKIVSSIKYLSSFPVLVILTIPFIWSMMIPALIADIFVTIYQAVCFPIFKIPKVKRKDYIIIDRYNLFYLDRVEKINCWYCEYFNGVIGYTREIAARSEQFWCPIKHSKPQIDMHSRYNKFFHFGDYETYRQELEKRRSNFKDLECEV
;
A
#
# COMPACT_ATOMS: atom_id res chain seq x y z
N MET A 1 12.73 1.51 -26.83
CA MET A 1 11.81 0.71 -25.99
C MET A 1 11.96 -0.72 -26.43
N ASP A 2 12.33 -1.61 -25.51
CA ASP A 2 12.43 -3.04 -25.78
C ASP A 2 11.02 -3.62 -25.83
N SER A 3 10.56 -4.00 -27.02
CA SER A 3 9.18 -4.46 -27.29
C SER A 3 8.74 -5.57 -26.36
N ARG A 4 9.67 -6.43 -25.92
CA ARG A 4 9.34 -7.56 -25.05
C ARG A 4 9.00 -7.13 -23.63
N ILE A 5 9.64 -6.09 -23.11
CA ILE A 5 9.36 -5.58 -21.77
C ILE A 5 7.96 -4.97 -21.72
N ASP A 6 7.59 -4.20 -22.74
CA ASP A 6 6.27 -3.58 -22.81
C ASP A 6 5.16 -4.63 -22.94
N GLU A 7 5.39 -5.71 -23.69
CA GLU A 7 4.49 -6.88 -23.74
C GLU A 7 4.31 -7.53 -22.37
N ILE A 8 5.40 -7.77 -21.64
CA ILE A 8 5.34 -8.39 -20.31
C ILE A 8 4.57 -7.49 -19.34
N VAL A 9 4.84 -6.19 -19.35
CA VAL A 9 4.11 -5.21 -18.50
C VAL A 9 2.62 -5.20 -18.83
N ALA A 10 2.25 -5.28 -20.11
CA ALA A 10 0.84 -5.36 -20.51
C ALA A 10 0.18 -6.66 -20.03
N GLN A 11 0.88 -7.80 -20.15
CA GLN A 11 0.40 -9.09 -19.65
C GLN A 11 0.23 -9.09 -18.12
N MET A 12 1.18 -8.52 -17.38
CA MET A 12 1.06 -8.37 -15.93
C MET A 12 -0.19 -7.60 -15.55
N LYS A 13 -0.47 -6.47 -16.21
CA LYS A 13 -1.66 -5.67 -15.93
C LYS A 13 -2.96 -6.44 -16.20
N THR A 14 -3.00 -7.25 -17.26
CA THR A 14 -4.15 -8.12 -17.54
C THR A 14 -4.34 -9.17 -16.44
N LEU A 15 -3.26 -9.83 -16.01
CA LEU A 15 -3.30 -10.84 -14.96
C LEU A 15 -3.68 -10.24 -13.59
N GLU A 16 -3.20 -9.04 -13.27
CA GLU A 16 -3.59 -8.31 -12.06
C GLU A 16 -5.10 -8.02 -12.05
N ASN A 17 -5.67 -7.58 -13.18
CA ASN A 17 -7.11 -7.34 -13.27
C ASN A 17 -7.91 -8.64 -13.12
N GLU A 18 -7.49 -9.72 -13.77
CA GLU A 18 -8.13 -11.03 -13.65
C GLU A 18 -8.09 -11.55 -12.21
N LEU A 19 -6.94 -11.41 -11.54
CA LEU A 19 -6.81 -11.75 -10.13
C LEU A 19 -7.76 -10.93 -9.25
N MET A 20 -7.87 -9.62 -9.48
CA MET A 20 -8.79 -8.76 -8.73
C MET A 20 -10.25 -9.16 -8.93
N ASP A 21 -10.63 -9.59 -10.13
CA ASP A 21 -12.00 -10.05 -10.41
C ASP A 21 -12.28 -11.41 -9.76
N GLU A 22 -11.33 -12.33 -9.77
CA GLU A 22 -11.44 -13.60 -9.04
C GLU A 22 -11.49 -13.42 -7.52
N LEU A 23 -10.70 -12.49 -6.98
CA LEU A 23 -10.77 -12.13 -5.56
C LEU A 23 -12.14 -11.56 -5.20
N LYS A 24 -12.71 -10.66 -6.00
CA LYS A 24 -14.08 -10.13 -5.78
C LYS A 24 -15.14 -11.22 -5.78
N LYS A 25 -15.08 -12.16 -6.73
CA LYS A 25 -16.01 -13.32 -6.75
C LYS A 25 -15.89 -14.16 -5.47
N LYS A 26 -14.69 -14.27 -4.90
CA LYS A 26 -14.46 -14.94 -3.62
C LYS A 26 -15.01 -14.15 -2.43
N GLU A 27 -15.10 -12.82 -2.50
CA GLU A 27 -15.72 -12.01 -1.43
C GLU A 27 -17.18 -12.42 -1.19
N ASP A 28 -17.93 -12.71 -2.27
CA ASP A 28 -19.30 -13.22 -2.20
C ASP A 28 -19.40 -14.58 -1.46
N GLU A 29 -18.35 -15.43 -1.53
CA GLU A 29 -18.30 -16.71 -0.80
C GLU A 29 -18.09 -16.55 0.72
N PHE A 30 -17.55 -15.41 1.17
CA PHE A 30 -17.31 -15.14 2.59
C PHE A 30 -18.46 -14.40 3.29
N PHE A 31 -19.63 -14.34 2.63
CA PHE A 31 -20.88 -13.81 3.21
C PHE A 31 -20.75 -12.40 3.78
N TYR A 32 -19.94 -11.55 3.13
CA TYR A 32 -19.89 -10.13 3.43
C TYR A 32 -20.12 -9.28 2.19
N THR A 33 -20.93 -8.23 2.32
CA THR A 33 -21.16 -7.26 1.26
C THR A 33 -20.52 -5.93 1.60
N LEU A 34 -19.84 -5.33 0.62
CA LEU A 34 -19.31 -3.96 0.69
C LEU A 34 -20.40 -2.97 0.26
N GLU A 35 -21.28 -2.57 1.19
CA GLU A 35 -22.24 -1.48 0.95
C GLU A 35 -21.67 -0.16 1.49
N ASP A 36 -21.53 0.87 0.64
CA ASP A 36 -21.07 2.22 1.03
C ASP A 36 -19.79 2.24 1.89
N LYS A 37 -18.82 1.38 1.54
CA LYS A 37 -17.54 1.20 2.26
C LYS A 37 -17.68 0.62 3.68
N LYS A 38 -18.81 -0.02 3.99
CA LYS A 38 -19.03 -0.74 5.24
C LYS A 38 -19.22 -2.22 4.94
N VAL A 39 -18.46 -3.05 5.65
CA VAL A 39 -18.55 -4.51 5.56
C VAL A 39 -19.78 -4.97 6.34
N LYS A 40 -20.78 -5.54 5.65
CA LYS A 40 -21.94 -6.18 6.27
C LYS A 40 -21.81 -7.69 6.17
N PHE A 41 -21.73 -8.37 7.31
CA PHE A 41 -21.67 -9.83 7.38
C PHE A 41 -23.07 -10.42 7.61
N GLU A 42 -23.31 -11.62 7.08
CA GLU A 42 -24.53 -12.38 7.41
C GLU A 42 -24.68 -12.64 8.91
N GLU A 43 -25.90 -12.54 9.42
CA GLU A 43 -26.19 -12.61 10.86
C GLU A 43 -25.85 -13.98 11.47
N SER A 44 -25.93 -15.05 10.69
CA SER A 44 -25.57 -16.44 11.05
C SER A 44 -24.06 -16.56 11.34
N VAL A 45 -23.23 -16.04 10.45
CA VAL A 45 -21.76 -16.04 10.56
C VAL A 45 -21.30 -15.17 11.72
N VAL A 46 -21.96 -14.01 11.92
CA VAL A 46 -21.67 -13.12 13.06
C VAL A 46 -21.90 -13.81 14.39
N LYS A 47 -23.01 -14.55 14.54
CA LYS A 47 -23.33 -15.29 15.76
C LYS A 47 -22.32 -16.39 16.05
N GLU A 48 -21.93 -17.15 15.03
CA GLU A 48 -20.94 -18.23 15.19
C GLU A 48 -19.54 -17.70 15.53
N GLY A 49 -19.06 -16.66 14.84
CA GLY A 49 -17.74 -16.11 15.13
C GLY A 49 -17.68 -15.41 16.49
N ARG A 50 -18.77 -14.74 16.92
CA ARG A 50 -18.84 -14.16 18.27
C ARG A 50 -18.77 -15.23 19.36
N ALA A 51 -19.35 -16.41 19.14
CA ALA A 51 -19.29 -17.52 20.08
C ALA A 51 -17.86 -18.11 20.24
N LYS A 52 -16.97 -17.86 19.26
CA LYS A 52 -15.59 -18.35 19.25
C LYS A 52 -14.54 -17.29 19.64
N ILE A 53 -14.97 -16.10 20.07
CA ILE A 53 -14.05 -15.03 20.49
C ILE A 53 -13.16 -15.52 21.64
N VAL A 54 -11.86 -15.33 21.47
CA VAL A 54 -10.86 -15.56 22.52
C VAL A 54 -10.71 -14.24 23.30
N SER A 55 -10.86 -14.29 24.63
CA SER A 55 -10.68 -13.10 25.44
C SER A 55 -9.24 -12.58 25.35
N SER A 56 -9.06 -11.25 25.42
CA SER A 56 -7.77 -10.57 25.29
C SER A 56 -6.73 -11.11 26.28
N ILE A 57 -7.17 -11.49 27.49
CA ILE A 57 -6.30 -12.08 28.51
C ILE A 57 -5.84 -13.48 28.07
N LYS A 58 -6.78 -14.33 27.59
CA LYS A 58 -6.46 -15.67 27.09
C LYS A 58 -5.56 -15.61 25.86
N TYR A 59 -5.83 -14.67 24.96
CA TYR A 59 -5.02 -14.38 23.78
C TYR A 59 -3.59 -13.99 24.17
N LEU A 60 -3.42 -13.00 25.04
CA LEU A 60 -2.08 -12.58 25.50
C LEU A 60 -1.36 -13.70 26.25
N SER A 61 -2.07 -14.46 27.10
CA SER A 61 -1.49 -15.58 27.85
C SER A 61 -1.07 -16.77 26.98
N SER A 62 -1.52 -16.83 25.71
CA SER A 62 -1.10 -17.88 24.78
C SER A 62 0.32 -17.66 24.24
N PHE A 63 0.85 -16.45 24.37
CA PHE A 63 2.19 -16.12 23.93
C PHE A 63 3.22 -16.36 25.02
N PRO A 64 4.46 -16.74 24.65
CA PRO A 64 5.58 -16.76 25.58
C PRO A 64 5.75 -15.38 26.24
N VAL A 65 6.08 -15.34 27.54
CA VAL A 65 6.29 -14.07 28.29
C VAL A 65 7.29 -13.15 27.59
N LEU A 66 8.34 -13.72 26.99
CA LEU A 66 9.32 -12.96 26.20
C LEU A 66 8.69 -12.19 25.03
N VAL A 67 7.65 -12.74 24.37
CA VAL A 67 6.92 -12.05 23.29
C VAL A 67 6.09 -10.89 23.84
N ILE A 68 5.49 -11.06 25.02
CA ILE A 68 4.72 -9.97 25.65
C ILE A 68 5.65 -8.81 26.03
N LEU A 69 6.87 -9.12 26.49
CA LEU A 69 7.88 -8.12 26.84
C LEU A 69 8.40 -7.32 25.63
N THR A 70 8.28 -7.82 24.40
CA THR A 70 8.67 -7.07 23.19
C THR A 70 7.58 -6.13 22.69
N ILE A 71 6.34 -6.21 23.21
CA ILE A 71 5.22 -5.34 22.81
C ILE A 71 5.61 -3.85 22.87
N PRO A 72 6.18 -3.30 23.97
CA PRO A 72 6.56 -1.89 24.02
C PRO A 72 7.57 -1.49 22.92
N PHE A 73 8.50 -2.39 22.58
CA PHE A 73 9.47 -2.15 21.52
C PHE A 73 8.81 -2.12 20.13
N ILE A 74 7.88 -3.05 19.86
CA ILE A 74 7.09 -3.05 18.62
C ILE A 74 6.31 -1.73 18.51
N TRP A 75 5.60 -1.34 19.57
CA TRP A 75 4.81 -0.11 19.56
C TRP A 75 5.65 1.16 19.46
N SER A 76 6.91 1.14 19.91
CA SER A 76 7.83 2.27 19.74
C SER A 76 8.10 2.59 18.26
N MET A 77 8.01 1.60 17.35
CA MET A 77 8.17 1.81 15.90
C MET A 77 7.01 2.61 15.28
N MET A 78 5.90 2.78 16.01
CA MET A 78 4.83 3.67 15.57
C MET A 78 5.28 5.15 15.55
N ILE A 79 6.22 5.53 16.42
CA ILE A 79 6.74 6.89 16.48
C ILE A 79 7.44 7.30 15.18
N PRO A 80 8.46 6.58 14.68
CA PRO A 80 9.10 6.93 13.41
C PRO A 80 8.13 6.81 12.22
N ALA A 81 7.18 5.87 12.23
CA ALA A 81 6.16 5.79 11.18
C ALA A 81 5.26 7.04 11.14
N LEU A 82 4.81 7.52 12.31
CA LEU A 82 4.01 8.74 12.40
C LEU A 82 4.79 9.97 11.96
N ILE A 83 6.07 10.07 12.36
CA ILE A 83 6.95 11.14 11.90
C ILE A 83 7.08 11.08 10.37
N ALA A 84 7.36 9.92 9.80
CA ALA A 84 7.43 9.76 8.34
C ALA A 84 6.14 10.21 7.66
N ASP A 85 4.97 9.73 8.11
CA ASP A 85 3.65 10.09 7.54
C ASP A 85 3.44 11.62 7.54
N ILE A 86 3.71 12.29 8.66
CA ILE A 86 3.55 13.74 8.77
C ILE A 86 4.48 14.46 7.79
N PHE A 87 5.77 14.12 7.81
CA PHE A 87 6.76 14.81 7.00
C PHE A 87 6.56 14.57 5.50
N VAL A 88 6.25 13.34 5.08
CA VAL A 88 5.99 13.05 3.66
C VAL A 88 4.69 13.68 3.17
N THR A 89 3.69 13.78 4.03
CA THR A 89 2.43 14.48 3.73
C THR A 89 2.66 15.98 3.54
N ILE A 90 3.42 16.62 4.43
CA ILE A 90 3.80 18.03 4.29
C ILE A 90 4.64 18.23 3.02
N TYR A 91 5.62 17.36 2.78
CA TYR A 91 6.47 17.39 1.60
C TYR A 91 5.65 17.38 0.31
N GLN A 92 4.75 16.41 0.12
CA GLN A 92 3.94 16.39 -1.09
C GLN A 92 2.91 17.54 -1.13
N ALA A 93 2.41 17.99 0.02
CA ALA A 93 1.46 19.10 0.05
C ALA A 93 2.06 20.41 -0.48
N VAL A 94 3.34 20.66 -0.16
CA VAL A 94 4.08 21.87 -0.55
C VAL A 94 4.75 21.70 -1.92
N CYS A 95 5.51 20.62 -2.12
CA CYS A 95 6.39 20.47 -3.27
C CYS A 95 5.65 20.01 -4.54
N PHE A 96 4.69 19.08 -4.42
CA PHE A 96 4.07 18.49 -5.61
C PHE A 96 3.28 19.50 -6.44
N PRO A 97 2.52 20.46 -5.86
CA PRO A 97 1.91 21.53 -6.63
C PRO A 97 2.92 22.40 -7.41
N ILE A 98 4.08 22.68 -6.81
CA ILE A 98 5.15 23.48 -7.45
C ILE A 98 5.73 22.72 -8.65
N PHE A 99 5.94 21.42 -8.49
CA PHE A 99 6.50 20.55 -9.53
C PHE A 99 5.47 20.00 -10.52
N LYS A 100 4.18 20.31 -10.32
CA LYS A 100 3.04 19.75 -11.08
C LYS A 100 3.01 18.21 -11.05
N ILE A 101 3.39 17.62 -9.92
CA ILE A 101 3.26 16.18 -9.68
C ILE A 101 1.87 15.92 -9.08
N PRO A 102 1.12 14.89 -9.53
CA PRO A 102 -0.15 14.56 -8.91
C PRO A 102 0.05 14.04 -7.49
N LYS A 103 -0.78 14.53 -6.56
CA LYS A 103 -0.73 14.14 -5.14
C LYS A 103 -1.12 12.68 -4.95
N VAL A 104 -0.47 12.02 -4.00
CA VAL A 104 -0.81 10.66 -3.59
C VAL A 104 -1.99 10.74 -2.63
N LYS A 105 -3.07 10.02 -2.95
CA LYS A 105 -4.27 9.92 -2.12
C LYS A 105 -3.99 8.99 -0.94
N ARG A 106 -3.82 9.55 0.27
CA ARG A 106 -3.52 8.79 1.49
C ARG A 106 -4.52 7.64 1.77
N LYS A 107 -5.80 7.86 1.45
CA LYS A 107 -6.89 6.89 1.67
C LYS A 107 -6.74 5.58 0.87
N ASP A 108 -5.98 5.60 -0.23
CA ASP A 108 -5.78 4.42 -1.08
C ASP A 108 -4.70 3.49 -0.53
N TYR A 109 -3.91 3.97 0.45
CA TYR A 109 -2.80 3.23 1.07
C TYR A 109 -3.09 2.87 2.53
N ILE A 110 -3.64 3.82 3.31
CA ILE A 110 -3.93 3.60 4.73
C ILE A 110 -5.39 3.22 4.86
N ILE A 111 -5.64 1.91 4.71
CA ILE A 111 -6.95 1.28 4.85
C ILE A 111 -7.00 0.62 6.22
N ILE A 112 -7.92 1.09 7.06
CA ILE A 112 -8.15 0.57 8.41
C ILE A 112 -9.57 0.05 8.41
N ASP A 113 -9.76 -1.25 8.22
CA ASP A 113 -11.08 -1.87 8.05
C ASP A 113 -11.27 -3.11 8.93
N ARG A 114 -10.18 -3.72 9.39
CA ARG A 114 -10.20 -4.92 10.27
C ARG A 114 -10.84 -4.66 11.62
N TYR A 115 -11.04 -3.40 12.01
CA TYR A 115 -11.83 -3.06 13.19
C TYR A 115 -13.29 -3.53 13.08
N ASN A 116 -13.81 -3.68 11.85
CA ASN A 116 -15.16 -4.20 11.57
C ASN A 116 -15.28 -5.72 11.78
N LEU A 117 -14.18 -6.45 11.92
CA LEU A 117 -14.21 -7.90 12.13
C LEU A 117 -14.86 -8.20 13.49
N PHE A 118 -15.98 -8.91 13.45
CA PHE A 118 -16.81 -9.20 14.62
C PHE A 118 -16.25 -10.33 15.50
N TYR A 119 -15.30 -11.12 14.97
CA TYR A 119 -14.72 -12.29 15.61
C TYR A 119 -13.39 -12.03 16.33
N LEU A 120 -12.88 -10.79 16.29
CA LEU A 120 -11.67 -10.38 17.00
C LEU A 120 -12.00 -9.66 18.32
N ASP A 121 -11.21 -9.91 19.37
CA ASP A 121 -11.31 -9.12 20.59
C ASP A 121 -10.47 -7.81 20.51
N ARG A 122 -10.57 -6.95 21.52
CA ARG A 122 -9.98 -5.60 21.53
C ARG A 122 -8.48 -5.59 21.25
N VAL A 123 -7.69 -6.46 21.88
CA VAL A 123 -6.22 -6.49 21.69
C VAL A 123 -5.85 -6.90 20.26
N GLU A 124 -6.56 -7.87 19.69
CA GLU A 124 -6.34 -8.30 18.31
C GLU A 124 -6.66 -7.19 17.31
N LYS A 125 -7.74 -6.44 17.55
CA LYS A 125 -8.10 -5.27 16.73
C LYS A 125 -7.05 -4.16 16.82
N ILE A 126 -6.51 -3.90 18.01
CA ILE A 126 -5.45 -2.91 18.21
C ILE A 126 -4.17 -3.33 17.46
N ASN A 127 -3.82 -4.61 17.48
CA ASN A 127 -2.68 -5.15 16.72
C ASN A 127 -2.92 -5.08 15.20
N CYS A 128 -4.14 -5.33 14.73
CA CYS A 128 -4.49 -5.14 13.32
C CYS A 128 -4.30 -3.67 12.92
N TRP A 129 -4.77 -2.74 13.75
CA TRP A 129 -4.63 -1.31 13.48
C TRP A 129 -3.17 -0.87 13.36
N TYR A 130 -2.30 -1.41 14.22
CA TYR A 130 -0.85 -1.20 14.11
C TYR A 130 -0.31 -1.60 12.73
N CYS A 131 -0.62 -2.82 12.28
CA CYS A 131 -0.12 -3.35 11.01
C CYS A 131 -0.72 -2.65 9.79
N GLU A 132 -2.03 -2.37 9.81
CA GLU A 132 -2.73 -1.63 8.75
C GLU A 132 -2.12 -0.24 8.56
N TYR A 133 -1.94 0.48 9.68
CA TYR A 133 -1.37 1.81 9.64
C TYR A 133 0.10 1.79 9.19
N PHE A 134 0.93 0.96 9.80
CA PHE A 134 2.36 0.95 9.52
C PHE A 134 2.64 0.58 8.05
N ASN A 135 2.05 -0.52 7.55
CA ASN A 135 2.24 -0.91 6.16
C ASN A 135 1.65 0.12 5.18
N GLY A 136 0.49 0.70 5.52
CA GLY A 136 -0.12 1.75 4.72
C GLY A 136 0.77 3.00 4.62
N VAL A 137 1.38 3.44 5.72
CA VAL A 137 2.31 4.57 5.73
C VAL A 137 3.56 4.29 4.89
N ILE A 138 4.13 3.09 4.97
CA ILE A 138 5.30 2.71 4.17
C ILE A 138 4.96 2.68 2.68
N GLY A 139 3.81 2.10 2.30
CA GLY A 139 3.33 2.10 0.91
C GLY A 139 3.08 3.52 0.38
N TYR A 140 2.41 4.35 1.16
CA TYR A 140 2.14 5.76 0.84
C TYR A 140 3.43 6.56 0.66
N THR A 141 4.39 6.40 1.59
CA THR A 141 5.70 7.03 1.53
C THR A 141 6.47 6.60 0.29
N ARG A 142 6.45 5.30 -0.02
CA ARG A 142 7.11 4.74 -1.21
C ARG A 142 6.52 5.29 -2.51
N GLU A 143 5.21 5.45 -2.60
CA GLU A 143 4.58 6.04 -3.79
C GLU A 143 4.97 7.52 -3.96
N ILE A 144 4.97 8.30 -2.87
CA ILE A 144 5.45 9.69 -2.91
C ILE A 144 6.88 9.73 -3.42
N ALA A 145 7.76 8.88 -2.87
CA ALA A 145 9.15 8.79 -3.30
C ALA A 145 9.28 8.38 -4.78
N ALA A 146 8.48 7.42 -5.26
CA ALA A 146 8.48 6.96 -6.65
C ALA A 146 8.09 8.08 -7.64
N ARG A 147 7.10 8.91 -7.29
CA ARG A 147 6.72 10.08 -8.11
C ARG A 147 7.78 11.17 -8.07
N SER A 148 8.38 11.42 -6.91
CA SER A 148 9.51 12.33 -6.78
C SER A 148 10.72 11.87 -7.59
N GLU A 149 11.04 10.59 -7.56
CA GLU A 149 12.14 9.99 -8.32
C GLU A 149 11.89 10.12 -9.82
N GLN A 150 10.67 9.90 -10.29
CA GLN A 150 10.33 10.15 -11.69
C GLN A 150 10.62 11.60 -12.12
N PHE A 151 10.31 12.56 -11.25
CA PHE A 151 10.53 13.98 -11.53
C PHE A 151 12.01 14.37 -11.47
N TRP A 152 12.78 13.86 -10.51
CA TRP A 152 14.17 14.29 -10.34
C TRP A 152 15.15 13.47 -11.20
N CYS A 153 15.06 12.14 -11.11
CA CYS A 153 16.03 11.21 -11.68
C CYS A 153 15.38 9.86 -12.06
N PRO A 154 14.64 9.78 -13.17
CA PRO A 154 13.97 8.55 -13.61
C PRO A 154 14.96 7.58 -14.26
N ILE A 155 15.95 7.05 -13.51
CA ILE A 155 16.98 6.13 -14.04
C ILE A 155 16.93 4.81 -13.27
N LYS A 156 16.87 3.69 -13.98
CA LYS A 156 16.88 2.34 -13.39
C LYS A 156 18.22 2.06 -12.71
N HIS A 157 18.20 1.23 -11.67
CA HIS A 157 19.41 0.74 -11.04
C HIS A 157 20.18 -0.22 -11.96
N SER A 158 21.50 -0.25 -11.82
CA SER A 158 22.36 -1.23 -12.48
C SER A 158 22.18 -2.64 -11.92
N LYS A 159 21.74 -2.75 -10.67
CA LYS A 159 21.48 -4.02 -9.99
C LYS A 159 19.99 -4.31 -9.98
N PRO A 160 19.59 -5.59 -10.08
CA PRO A 160 18.21 -5.97 -9.95
C PRO A 160 17.70 -5.62 -8.55
N GLN A 161 16.47 -5.11 -8.48
CA GLN A 161 15.76 -4.89 -7.22
C GLN A 161 14.82 -6.06 -6.95
N ILE A 162 14.62 -6.37 -5.67
CA ILE A 162 13.66 -7.40 -5.24
C ILE A 162 12.23 -6.96 -5.56
N ASP A 163 11.93 -5.68 -5.35
CA ASP A 163 10.60 -5.12 -5.52
C ASP A 163 10.70 -3.75 -6.20
N MET A 164 9.98 -3.58 -7.30
CA MET A 164 9.98 -2.38 -8.13
C MET A 164 8.74 -1.54 -7.77
N HIS A 165 8.93 -0.25 -7.53
CA HIS A 165 7.78 0.64 -7.29
C HIS A 165 6.98 0.89 -8.59
N SER A 166 5.76 1.39 -8.43
CA SER A 166 4.77 1.64 -9.50
C SER A 166 5.34 2.35 -10.75
N ARG A 167 6.23 3.33 -10.55
CA ARG A 167 6.83 4.16 -11.62
C ARG A 167 8.08 3.57 -12.29
N TYR A 168 8.67 2.49 -11.77
CA TYR A 168 10.03 2.07 -12.16
C TYR A 168 10.14 1.63 -13.63
N ASN A 169 9.07 1.05 -14.19
CA ASN A 169 9.01 0.70 -15.61
C ASN A 169 9.11 1.91 -16.55
N LYS A 170 8.78 3.12 -16.07
CA LYS A 170 8.87 4.38 -16.82
C LYS A 170 10.26 4.99 -16.82
N PHE A 171 11.24 4.39 -16.15
CA PHE A 171 12.58 4.98 -16.02
C PHE A 171 13.50 4.61 -17.20
N PHE A 172 14.50 5.43 -17.45
CA PHE A 172 15.57 5.19 -18.42
C PHE A 172 16.44 4.01 -17.98
N HIS A 173 17.02 3.29 -18.95
CA HIS A 173 17.94 2.20 -18.62
C HIS A 173 19.24 2.75 -18.03
N PHE A 174 19.86 1.97 -17.14
CA PHE A 174 21.15 2.31 -16.57
C PHE A 174 22.20 2.44 -17.69
N GLY A 175 22.81 3.62 -17.82
CA GLY A 175 23.83 3.90 -18.84
C GLY A 175 23.32 4.51 -20.15
N ASP A 176 22.01 4.62 -20.36
CA ASP A 176 21.41 5.21 -21.56
C ASP A 176 21.40 6.74 -21.49
N TYR A 177 22.58 7.34 -21.68
CA TYR A 177 22.75 8.79 -21.55
C TYR A 177 22.10 9.59 -22.69
N GLU A 178 22.01 9.01 -23.89
CA GLU A 178 21.47 9.67 -25.07
C GLU A 178 19.97 9.89 -24.93
N THR A 179 19.23 8.80 -24.64
CA THR A 179 17.78 8.88 -24.42
C THR A 179 17.47 9.73 -23.20
N TYR A 180 18.28 9.62 -22.14
CA TYR A 180 18.15 10.47 -20.96
C TYR A 180 18.22 11.95 -21.33
N ARG A 181 19.24 12.39 -22.08
CA ARG A 181 19.39 13.80 -22.45
C ARG A 181 18.30 14.32 -23.38
N GLN A 182 17.78 13.46 -24.28
CA GLN A 182 16.76 13.84 -25.24
C GLN A 182 15.35 13.90 -24.63
N GLU A 183 15.02 12.98 -23.73
CA GLU A 183 13.63 12.78 -23.27
C GLU A 183 13.37 13.16 -21.81
N LEU A 184 14.38 13.66 -21.07
CA LEU A 184 14.26 13.93 -19.63
C LEU A 184 13.02 14.75 -19.28
N GLU A 185 12.86 15.93 -19.87
CA GLU A 185 11.76 16.85 -19.55
C GLU A 185 10.38 16.23 -19.83
N LYS A 186 10.28 15.44 -20.90
CA LYS A 186 9.06 14.68 -21.22
C LYS A 186 8.78 13.63 -20.15
N ARG A 187 9.79 12.90 -19.67
CA ARG A 187 9.61 11.84 -18.67
C ARG A 187 9.27 12.40 -17.28
N ARG A 188 9.88 13.53 -16.90
CA ARG A 188 9.64 14.21 -15.63
C ARG A 188 8.19 14.66 -15.43
N SER A 189 7.55 15.08 -16.52
CA SER A 189 6.18 15.60 -16.52
C SER A 189 5.12 14.57 -16.90
N ASN A 190 5.53 13.34 -17.25
CA ASN A 190 4.59 12.32 -17.73
C ASN A 190 3.88 11.58 -16.59
N PHE A 191 2.82 12.19 -16.06
CA PHE A 191 1.94 11.58 -15.05
C PHE A 191 0.51 11.35 -15.55
N LYS A 192 0.28 11.39 -16.87
CA LYS A 192 -1.06 11.28 -17.47
C LYS A 192 -1.79 9.99 -17.10
N ASP A 193 -1.04 8.93 -16.85
CA ASP A 193 -1.58 7.64 -16.44
C ASP A 193 -2.22 7.66 -15.05
N LEU A 194 -1.84 8.61 -14.19
CA LEU A 194 -2.41 8.79 -12.84
C LEU A 194 -3.65 9.70 -12.81
N GLU A 195 -3.88 10.49 -13.88
CA GLU A 195 -5.04 11.37 -13.99
C GLU A 195 -6.30 10.62 -14.43
N CYS A 196 -6.15 9.48 -15.10
CA CYS A 196 -7.26 8.63 -15.55
C CYS A 196 -7.84 7.71 -14.47
N GLU A 197 -7.23 7.63 -13.28
CA GLU A 197 -7.69 6.83 -12.13
C GLU A 197 -8.53 7.66 -11.13
N VAL A 198 -9.24 8.68 -11.63
CA VAL A 198 -10.13 9.55 -10.83
C VAL A 198 -11.58 9.13 -10.96
#